data_AF-A0A952VL87-F1
#
_entry.id   AF-A0A952VL87-F1
#
_cell.length_a   1.000
_cell.length_b   1.000
_cell.length_c   1.000
_cell.angle_alpha   90.00
_cell.angle_beta   90.00
_cell.angle_gamma   90.00
#
_symmetry.space_group_name_H-M   'P 1'
#
loop_
_entity.id
_entity.type
_entity.pdbx_description
1 polymer ?
#
loop_
_entity_poly.entity_id
_entity_poly.type
_entity_poly.pdbx_seq_one_letter_code
_entity_poly.pdbx_strand_id
1 'polypeptide(L)'
;MPKLKTHKGLLKRIRISATGKIRHRSANHKHLSSHKSGKRLRQLRKDPYASGPDAKRFEKLLFRRLRGRNAPRSAMRRSPSPQQRREAQAKND
;
A
#
# COMPACT_ATOMS: atom_id res chain seq x y z
N MET A 1 28.37 2.55 3.74
CA MET A 1 27.18 1.75 3.37
C MET A 1 26.00 2.64 3.00
N PRO A 2 25.38 2.45 1.82
CA PRO A 2 24.18 3.19 1.45
C PRO A 2 22.95 2.66 2.22
N LYS A 3 22.30 3.54 3.00
CA LYS A 3 21.03 3.23 3.70
C LYS A 3 19.87 3.21 2.69
N LEU A 4 18.96 2.25 2.82
CA LEU A 4 17.73 2.19 2.04
C LEU A 4 16.83 3.40 2.35
N LYS A 5 16.57 4.24 1.35
CA LYS A 5 15.75 5.46 1.49
C LYS A 5 14.39 5.26 0.83
N THR A 6 13.33 5.73 1.52
CA THR A 6 11.97 5.65 1.00
C THR A 6 11.78 6.55 -0.22
N HIS A 7 11.03 6.06 -1.21
CA HIS A 7 10.75 6.81 -2.43
C HIS A 7 9.82 8.02 -2.15
N LYS A 8 10.40 9.22 -2.09
CA LYS A 8 9.71 10.46 -1.69
C LYS A 8 8.58 10.88 -2.63
N GLY A 9 8.74 10.68 -3.93
CA GLY A 9 7.70 11.02 -4.92
C GLY A 9 6.42 10.20 -4.75
N LEU A 10 6.54 8.99 -4.20
CA LEU A 10 5.42 8.10 -3.97
C LEU A 10 4.72 8.42 -2.65
N LEU A 11 5.49 8.71 -1.61
CA LEU A 11 4.99 9.19 -0.31
C LEU A 11 4.08 10.42 -0.44
N LYS A 12 4.35 11.33 -1.38
CA LYS A 12 3.50 12.51 -1.64
C LYS A 12 2.15 12.16 -2.29
N ARG A 13 2.02 10.99 -2.92
CA ARG A 13 0.86 10.62 -3.75
C ARG A 13 -0.10 9.65 -3.08
N ILE A 14 0.35 8.92 -2.07
CA ILE A 14 -0.43 7.86 -1.43
C ILE A 14 -0.67 8.14 0.05
N ARG A 15 -1.77 7.60 0.59
CA ARG A 15 -2.01 7.54 2.04
C ARG A 15 -2.10 6.08 2.49
N ILE A 16 -1.45 5.76 3.59
CA ILE A 16 -1.46 4.41 4.17
C ILE A 16 -2.47 4.41 5.33
N SER A 17 -3.42 3.48 5.32
CA SER A 17 -4.36 3.29 6.44
C SER A 17 -3.67 2.60 7.60
N ALA A 18 -4.24 2.70 8.80
CA ALA A 18 -3.79 1.95 9.98
C ALA A 18 -3.76 0.42 9.75
N THR A 19 -4.56 -0.08 8.81
CA THR A 19 -4.63 -1.49 8.43
C THR A 19 -3.66 -1.90 7.32
N GLY A 20 -2.77 -1.00 6.89
CA GLY A 20 -1.77 -1.26 5.85
C GLY A 20 -2.30 -1.22 4.41
N LYS A 21 -3.56 -0.80 4.20
CA LYS A 21 -4.10 -0.57 2.85
C LYS A 21 -3.64 0.77 2.32
N ILE A 22 -3.43 0.86 1.01
CA ILE A 22 -2.94 2.06 0.35
C ILE A 22 -4.10 2.73 -0.37
N ARG A 23 -4.36 4.00 -0.08
CA ARG A 23 -5.29 4.85 -0.83
C ARG A 23 -4.52 5.75 -1.77
N HIS A 24 -5.02 5.90 -2.98
CA HIS A 24 -4.48 6.84 -3.97
C HIS A 24 -5.61 7.57 -4.67
N ARG A 25 -5.31 8.75 -5.20
CA ARG A 25 -6.26 9.51 -6.01
C ARG A 25 -6.45 8.84 -7.38
N SER A 26 -7.66 8.89 -7.91
CA SER A 26 -7.94 8.45 -9.28
C SER A 26 -7.33 9.42 -10.30
N ALA A 27 -6.77 8.88 -11.38
CA ALA A 27 -6.26 9.67 -12.48
C ALA A 27 -7.40 10.38 -13.25
N ASN A 28 -7.07 11.40 -14.03
CA ASN A 28 -7.99 12.06 -14.97
C ASN A 28 -9.19 12.81 -14.35
N HIS A 29 -9.19 13.12 -13.05
CA HIS A 29 -10.27 13.91 -12.43
C HIS A 29 -10.15 15.42 -12.68
N LYS A 30 -8.94 15.96 -12.89
CA LYS A 30 -8.71 17.42 -12.84
C LYS A 30 -8.95 18.18 -14.16
N HIS A 31 -8.75 17.54 -15.32
CA HIS A 31 -8.74 18.22 -16.62
C HIS A 31 -9.77 17.61 -17.57
N LEU A 32 -10.27 18.40 -18.53
CA LEU A 32 -11.30 18.01 -19.51
C LEU A 32 -12.58 17.45 -18.85
N SER A 33 -13.16 18.21 -17.93
CA SER A 33 -14.38 17.80 -17.22
C SER A 33 -15.64 17.96 -18.08
N SER A 34 -15.66 18.93 -19.02
CA SER A 34 -16.84 19.28 -19.82
C SER A 34 -17.36 18.11 -20.67
N HIS A 35 -16.47 17.28 -21.22
CA HIS A 35 -16.81 16.14 -22.06
C HIS A 35 -17.08 14.85 -21.27
N LYS A 36 -16.91 14.86 -19.93
CA LYS A 36 -17.07 13.68 -19.09
C LYS A 36 -18.48 13.65 -18.52
N SER A 37 -19.13 12.49 -18.62
CA SER A 37 -20.43 12.30 -17.98
C SER A 37 -20.36 12.52 -16.46
N GLY A 38 -21.44 13.02 -15.87
CA GLY A 38 -21.52 13.24 -14.43
C GLY A 38 -21.27 11.96 -13.62
N LYS A 39 -21.69 10.78 -14.14
CA LYS A 39 -21.39 9.47 -13.55
C LYS A 39 -19.88 9.20 -13.50
N ARG A 40 -19.16 9.47 -14.58
CA ARG A 40 -17.70 9.30 -14.65
C ARG A 40 -16.99 10.22 -13.65
N LEU A 41 -17.37 11.49 -13.58
CA LEU A 41 -16.78 12.43 -12.62
C LEU A 41 -17.01 11.98 -11.17
N ARG A 42 -18.21 11.51 -10.83
CA ARG A 42 -18.53 10.96 -9.50
C ARG A 42 -17.68 9.75 -9.12
N GLN A 43 -17.39 8.86 -10.07
CA GLN A 43 -16.51 7.71 -9.85
C GLN A 43 -15.06 8.15 -9.64
N LEU A 44 -14.55 9.07 -10.47
CA LEU A 44 -13.18 9.60 -10.37
C LEU A 44 -12.94 10.43 -9.11
N ARG A 45 -13.99 10.96 -8.48
CA ARG A 45 -13.89 11.71 -7.21
C ARG A 45 -13.50 10.82 -6.03
N LYS A 46 -13.82 9.53 -6.08
CA LYS A 46 -13.54 8.58 -4.99
C LYS A 46 -12.09 8.12 -5.07
N ASP A 47 -11.43 8.02 -3.92
CA ASP A 47 -10.07 7.50 -3.80
C ASP A 47 -10.09 5.98 -3.59
N PRO A 48 -9.76 5.17 -4.61
CA PRO A 48 -9.71 3.73 -4.47
C PRO A 48 -8.50 3.27 -3.65
N TYR A 49 -8.60 2.03 -3.16
CA TYR A 49 -7.46 1.32 -2.57
C TYR A 49 -6.60 0.66 -3.65
N ALA A 50 -5.29 0.59 -3.49
CA ALA A 50 -4.40 -0.09 -4.44
C ALA A 50 -4.72 -1.60 -4.55
N SER A 51 -4.51 -2.15 -5.75
CA SER A 51 -4.64 -3.59 -6.00
C SER A 51 -3.57 -4.39 -5.25
N GLY A 52 -3.74 -5.72 -5.17
CA GLY A 52 -2.74 -6.61 -4.54
C GLY A 52 -1.34 -6.50 -5.16
N PRO A 53 -1.21 -6.62 -6.50
CA PRO A 53 0.07 -6.48 -7.18
C PRO A 53 0.73 -5.11 -6.96
N ASP A 54 -0.04 -4.02 -7.02
CA ASP A 54 0.49 -2.67 -6.81
C ASP A 54 0.97 -2.48 -5.37
N ALA A 55 0.22 -3.00 -4.40
CA ALA A 55 0.62 -2.95 -2.99
C ALA A 55 1.98 -3.62 -2.74
N LYS A 56 2.26 -4.75 -3.42
CA LYS A 56 3.55 -5.44 -3.33
C LYS A 56 4.69 -4.62 -3.93
N ARG A 57 4.44 -3.89 -5.02
CA ARG A 57 5.43 -2.95 -5.61
C ARG A 57 5.71 -1.78 -4.66
N PHE A 58 4.67 -1.22 -4.06
CA PHE A 58 4.79 -0.11 -3.12
C PHE A 58 5.50 -0.50 -1.81
N GLU A 59 5.30 -1.72 -1.33
CA GLU A 59 6.01 -2.27 -0.16
C GLU A 59 7.54 -2.26 -0.38
N LYS A 60 8.00 -2.67 -1.58
CA LYS A 60 9.43 -2.63 -1.93
C LYS A 60 10.00 -1.21 -1.97
N LEU A 61 9.25 -0.24 -2.48
CA LEU A 61 9.70 1.15 -2.64
C LEU A 61 9.69 1.96 -1.33
N LEU A 62 8.82 1.58 -0.39
CA LEU A 62 8.63 2.28 0.87
C LEU A 62 9.26 1.57 2.06
N PHE A 63 9.75 0.35 1.88
CA PHE A 63 10.26 -0.51 2.95
C PHE A 63 9.26 -0.63 4.12
N ARG A 64 7.97 -0.73 3.77
CA ARG A 64 6.85 -0.81 4.72
C ARG A 64 5.96 -1.98 4.38
N ARG A 65 5.39 -2.62 5.41
CA ARG A 65 4.45 -3.74 5.23
C ARG A 65 3.09 -3.23 4.81
N LEU A 66 2.65 -3.63 3.62
CA LEU A 66 1.42 -3.16 3.01
C LEU A 66 0.54 -4.34 2.59
N ARG A 67 -0.76 -4.07 2.44
CA ARG A 67 -1.75 -5.07 2.07
C ARG A 67 -2.60 -4.57 0.90
N GLY A 68 -2.88 -5.48 -0.03
CA GLY A 68 -3.80 -5.22 -1.14
C GLY A 68 -5.25 -4.99 -0.70
N ARG A 69 -6.05 -4.33 -1.55
CA ARG A 69 -7.48 -4.07 -1.30
C ARG A 69 -8.26 -5.30 -0.82
N ASN A 70 -8.02 -6.45 -1.47
CA ASN A 70 -8.82 -7.68 -1.33
C ASN A 70 -8.17 -8.77 -0.44
N ALA A 71 -6.88 -8.65 -0.12
CA ALA A 71 -6.24 -9.58 0.82
C ALA A 71 -6.94 -9.47 2.19
N PRO A 72 -6.96 -10.48 3.09
CA PRO A 72 -7.47 -10.39 4.47
C PRO A 72 -6.46 -9.77 5.45
N ARG A 73 -6.89 -9.34 6.66
CA ARG A 73 -5.99 -8.64 7.63
C ARG A 73 -4.92 -9.57 8.19
N SER A 74 -5.22 -10.87 8.25
CA SER A 74 -4.28 -11.95 8.55
C SER A 74 -3.12 -12.03 7.56
N ALA A 75 -3.31 -11.60 6.31
CA ALA A 75 -2.27 -11.66 5.28
C ALA A 75 -1.16 -10.59 5.48
N MET A 76 -1.30 -9.66 6.43
CA MET A 76 -0.17 -8.80 6.80
C MET A 76 0.89 -9.62 7.52
N ARG A 77 2.11 -9.64 6.96
CA ARG A 77 3.29 -10.20 7.61
C ARG A 77 3.53 -9.48 8.95
N ARG A 78 3.19 -10.13 10.06
CA ARG A 78 3.56 -9.64 11.40
C ARG A 78 5.02 -9.99 11.67
N SER A 79 5.68 -9.19 12.51
CA SER A 79 7.03 -9.53 12.94
C SER A 79 6.89 -10.71 13.89
N PRO A 80 7.73 -11.75 13.80
CA PRO A 80 7.70 -12.83 14.78
C PRO A 80 7.92 -12.25 16.18
N SER A 81 7.16 -12.76 17.14
CA SER A 81 7.29 -12.39 18.56
C SER A 81 8.69 -12.77 19.07
N PRO A 82 9.19 -12.13 20.13
CA PRO A 82 10.50 -12.48 20.69
C PRO A 82 10.62 -13.97 21.05
N GLN A 83 9.53 -14.59 21.54
CA GLN A 83 9.44 -16.02 21.82
C GLN A 83 9.57 -16.85 20.54
N GLN A 84 8.80 -16.52 19.50
CA GLN A 84 8.86 -17.19 18.19
C GLN A 84 10.25 -17.09 17.54
N ARG A 85 10.99 -15.99 17.78
CA ARG A 85 12.37 -15.86 17.29
C ARG A 85 13.32 -16.80 18.04
N ARG A 86 13.19 -16.88 19.37
CA ARG A 86 13.99 -17.78 20.22
C ARG A 86 13.73 -19.25 19.87
N GLU A 87 12.47 -19.62 19.71
CA GLU A 87 12.08 -20.98 19.29
C GLU A 87 12.55 -21.32 17.88
N ALA A 88 12.50 -20.37 16.95
CA ALA A 88 13.04 -20.58 15.61
C ALA A 88 14.57 -20.72 15.63
N GLN A 89 15.25 -20.03 16.53
CA GLN A 89 16.70 -20.15 16.69
C GLN A 89 17.08 -21.50 17.29
N ALA A 90 16.41 -21.91 18.38
CA ALA A 90 16.58 -23.22 19.02
C ALA A 90 16.15 -24.44 18.17
N LYS A 91 15.44 -24.24 17.06
CA LYS A 91 15.08 -25.29 16.08
C LYS A 91 16.08 -25.43 14.93
N ASN A 92 16.95 -24.45 14.74
CA ASN A 92 17.98 -24.44 13.70
C ASN A 92 19.37 -24.81 14.24
N ASP A 93 19.52 -24.81 15.58
CA ASP A 93 20.62 -25.44 16.32
C ASP A 93 20.30 -26.93 16.54
#